data_AF-A0A844CTX0-F1
#
_entry.id   AF-A0A844CTX0-F1
#
_cell.length_a   1.000
_cell.length_b   1.000
_cell.length_c   1.000
_cell.angle_alpha   90.00
_cell.angle_beta   90.00
_cell.angle_gamma   90.00
#
_symmetry.space_group_name_H-M   'P 1'
#
loop_
_entity.id
_entity.type
_entity.pdbx_description
1 polymer ?
#
loop_
_entity_poly.entity_id
_entity_poly.type
_entity_poly.pdbx_seq_one_letter_code
_entity_poly.pdbx_strand_id
1 'polypeptide(L)'
;MKHELNFMPEINGLSGYRPLTLSEFARLKAADERAVAYLHPKQADYLKAKRKARWPVPCVDEDGVACYLVALNDRRDIHALVEVADYWSVRDAGADGLWFANRSNGFTYVQTDAPLQHRKVGVKITVARLILNLPGGKKVSVQNGNGLDLRRKNLVAVSGHSRRSPANVLSRALHEREAATQAGWKARQGLPA
;
A
#
# COMPACT_ATOMS: atom_id res chain seq x y z
N MET A 1 -15.27 -25.44 -11.22
CA MET A 1 -14.78 -24.45 -10.23
C MET A 1 -15.95 -23.55 -9.86
N LYS A 2 -16.49 -23.70 -8.65
CA LYS A 2 -17.50 -22.77 -8.12
C LYS A 2 -16.75 -21.49 -7.76
N HIS A 3 -17.06 -20.37 -8.42
CA HIS A 3 -16.63 -19.07 -7.93
C HIS A 3 -17.36 -18.85 -6.60
N GLU A 4 -16.68 -19.12 -5.50
CA GLU A 4 -17.13 -18.68 -4.19
C GLU A 4 -17.36 -17.18 -4.29
N LEU A 5 -18.63 -16.78 -4.15
CA LEU A 5 -19.03 -15.41 -3.89
C LEU A 5 -18.31 -15.03 -2.60
N ASN A 6 -17.12 -14.45 -2.74
CA ASN A 6 -16.32 -13.94 -1.64
C ASN A 6 -17.26 -13.10 -0.78
N PHE A 7 -17.37 -13.50 0.49
CA PHE A 7 -18.07 -12.77 1.53
C PHE A 7 -17.50 -11.35 1.58
N MET A 8 -18.10 -10.43 0.84
CA MET A 8 -17.77 -9.02 0.93
C MET A 8 -18.44 -8.52 2.19
N PRO A 9 -17.70 -7.99 3.18
CA PRO A 9 -18.33 -7.45 4.36
C PRO A 9 -19.32 -6.36 3.91
N GLU A 10 -20.56 -6.44 4.40
CA GLU A 10 -21.52 -5.35 4.28
C GLU A 10 -21.00 -4.17 5.11
N ILE A 11 -20.13 -3.38 4.50
CA ILE A 11 -19.74 -2.08 5.04
C ILE A 11 -20.86 -1.14 4.62
N ASN A 12 -21.71 -0.79 5.58
CA ASN A 12 -22.84 0.12 5.40
C ASN A 12 -22.41 1.35 4.59
N GLY A 13 -23.15 1.65 3.51
CA GLY A 13 -22.91 2.81 2.64
C GLY A 13 -22.00 2.56 1.42
N LEU A 14 -21.33 1.41 1.33
CA LEU A 14 -20.59 1.05 0.12
C LEU A 14 -21.51 0.41 -0.92
N SER A 15 -21.40 0.87 -2.16
CA SER A 15 -22.14 0.34 -3.30
C SER A 15 -21.23 0.25 -4.53
N GLY A 16 -21.79 -0.12 -5.68
CA GLY A 16 -21.08 -0.01 -6.96
C GLY A 16 -19.83 -0.91 -7.08
N TYR A 17 -19.82 -2.06 -6.41
CA TYR A 17 -18.75 -3.05 -6.57
C TYR A 17 -18.61 -3.45 -8.03
N ARG A 18 -17.40 -3.32 -8.57
CA ARG A 18 -17.12 -3.65 -9.97
C ARG A 18 -15.79 -4.40 -10.10
N PRO A 19 -15.61 -5.17 -11.19
CA PRO A 19 -14.29 -5.69 -11.52
C PRO A 19 -13.31 -4.55 -11.77
N LEU A 20 -12.01 -4.86 -11.60
CA LEU A 20 -10.93 -4.00 -12.06
C LEU A 20 -11.03 -3.84 -13.59
N THR A 21 -10.79 -2.64 -14.08
CA THR A 21 -10.63 -2.33 -15.51
C THR A 21 -9.30 -2.88 -16.01
N LEU A 22 -9.15 -2.99 -17.34
CA LEU A 22 -7.90 -3.43 -17.96
C LEU A 22 -6.70 -2.54 -17.58
N SER A 23 -6.91 -1.23 -17.49
CA SER A 23 -5.86 -0.28 -17.09
C SER A 23 -5.46 -0.46 -15.62
N GLU A 24 -6.43 -0.65 -14.72
CA GLU A 24 -6.16 -0.96 -13.31
C GLU A 24 -5.39 -2.28 -13.15
N PHE A 25 -5.80 -3.32 -13.88
CA PHE A 25 -5.09 -4.61 -13.89
C PHE A 25 -3.64 -4.46 -14.37
N ALA A 26 -3.42 -3.78 -15.49
CA ALA A 26 -2.08 -3.55 -16.02
C ALA A 26 -1.19 -2.78 -15.03
N ARG A 27 -1.75 -1.75 -14.38
CA ARG A 27 -1.04 -0.92 -13.41
C ARG A 27 -0.70 -1.66 -12.13
N LEU A 28 -1.61 -2.49 -11.60
CA LEU A 28 -1.35 -3.37 -10.47
C LEU A 28 -0.25 -4.38 -10.79
N LYS A 29 -0.31 -5.01 -11.97
CA LYS A 29 0.71 -5.95 -12.43
C LYS A 29 2.09 -5.27 -12.51
N ALA A 30 2.16 -4.09 -13.11
CA ALA A 30 3.41 -3.32 -13.20
C ALA A 30 3.96 -2.96 -11.80
N ALA A 31 3.10 -2.58 -10.86
CA ALA A 31 3.51 -2.31 -9.49
C ALA A 31 4.03 -3.56 -8.76
N ASP A 32 3.41 -4.72 -9.00
CA ASP A 32 3.87 -5.99 -8.43
C ASP A 32 5.22 -6.42 -9.01
N GLU A 33 5.45 -6.23 -10.31
CA GLU A 33 6.76 -6.46 -10.94
C GLU A 33 7.84 -5.57 -10.31
N ARG A 34 7.59 -4.26 -10.17
CA ARG A 34 8.54 -3.34 -9.52
C ARG A 34 8.85 -3.73 -8.08
N ALA A 35 7.83 -4.16 -7.33
CA ALA A 35 7.96 -4.48 -5.92
C ALA A 35 8.83 -5.72 -5.64
N VAL A 36 9.02 -6.59 -6.62
CA VAL A 36 9.77 -7.85 -6.47
C VAL A 36 11.01 -7.95 -7.35
N ALA A 37 11.31 -6.92 -8.15
CA ALA A 37 12.40 -6.92 -9.13
C ALA A 37 13.79 -7.27 -8.54
N TYR A 38 14.01 -6.99 -7.25
CA TYR A 38 15.26 -7.27 -6.55
C TYR A 38 15.30 -8.64 -5.84
N LEU A 39 14.19 -9.39 -5.83
CA LEU A 39 14.09 -10.68 -5.15
C LEU A 39 14.58 -11.83 -6.04
N HIS A 40 14.94 -12.94 -5.39
CA HIS A 40 15.18 -14.21 -6.09
C HIS A 40 13.89 -14.70 -6.76
N PRO A 41 13.91 -15.30 -7.98
CA PRO A 41 12.70 -15.69 -8.72
C PRO A 41 11.65 -16.44 -7.90
N LYS A 42 12.06 -17.48 -7.16
CA LYS A 42 11.15 -18.25 -6.28
C LYS A 42 10.44 -17.40 -5.22
N GLN A 43 11.14 -16.42 -4.64
CA GLN A 43 10.56 -15.49 -3.65
C GLN A 43 9.67 -14.45 -4.34
N ALA A 44 10.08 -13.98 -5.52
CA ALA A 44 9.31 -13.05 -6.33
C ALA A 44 7.96 -13.66 -6.73
N ASP A 45 7.93 -14.91 -7.21
CA ASP A 45 6.70 -15.60 -7.61
C ASP A 45 5.74 -15.80 -6.43
N TYR A 46 6.26 -16.25 -5.29
CA TYR A 46 5.49 -16.36 -4.06
C TYR A 46 4.86 -15.01 -3.67
N LEU A 47 5.66 -13.93 -3.67
CA LEU A 47 5.20 -12.62 -3.28
C LEU A 47 4.22 -12.01 -4.30
N LYS A 48 4.42 -12.23 -5.61
CA LYS A 48 3.46 -11.84 -6.66
C LYS A 48 2.12 -12.52 -6.47
N ALA A 49 2.10 -13.83 -6.21
CA ALA A 49 0.86 -14.58 -5.96
C ALA A 49 0.14 -14.02 -4.73
N LYS A 50 0.88 -13.77 -3.64
CA LYS A 50 0.35 -13.16 -2.42
C LYS A 50 -0.25 -11.77 -2.65
N ARG A 51 0.42 -10.94 -3.46
CA ARG A 51 -0.04 -9.58 -3.81
C ARG A 51 -1.28 -9.61 -4.70
N LYS A 52 -1.29 -10.47 -5.70
CA LYS A 52 -2.45 -10.68 -6.59
C LYS A 52 -3.70 -11.10 -5.83
N ALA A 53 -3.56 -11.97 -4.84
CA ALA A 53 -4.68 -12.39 -3.98
C ALA A 53 -5.28 -11.23 -3.15
N ARG A 54 -4.55 -10.13 -3.01
CA ARG A 54 -4.90 -8.95 -2.20
C ARG A 54 -5.01 -7.68 -3.04
N TRP A 55 -5.25 -7.82 -4.34
CA TRP A 55 -5.58 -6.70 -5.20
C TRP A 55 -6.86 -6.00 -4.69
N PRO A 56 -6.92 -4.67 -4.84
CA PRO A 56 -8.04 -3.90 -4.33
C PRO A 56 -9.34 -4.25 -5.06
N VAL A 57 -10.46 -4.15 -4.37
CA VAL A 57 -11.79 -4.24 -4.97
C VAL A 57 -12.32 -2.83 -5.17
N PRO A 58 -12.59 -2.38 -6.42
CA PRO A 58 -13.24 -1.11 -6.68
C PRO A 58 -14.66 -1.07 -6.13
N CYS A 59 -15.01 0.04 -5.49
CA CYS A 59 -16.33 0.35 -4.97
C CYS A 59 -16.62 1.85 -5.08
N VAL A 60 -17.84 2.24 -4.70
CA VAL A 60 -18.27 3.63 -4.59
C VAL A 60 -18.76 3.84 -3.15
N ASP A 61 -18.34 4.94 -2.53
CA ASP A 61 -18.78 5.28 -1.18
C ASP A 61 -20.15 5.98 -1.17
N GLU A 62 -20.62 6.35 0.02
CA GLU A 62 -21.93 6.98 0.23
C GLU A 62 -22.08 8.35 -0.47
N ASP A 63 -20.97 9.03 -0.77
CA ASP A 63 -20.96 10.33 -1.44
C ASP A 63 -20.77 10.20 -2.97
N GLY A 64 -20.77 8.97 -3.50
CA GLY A 64 -20.51 8.72 -4.91
C GLY A 64 -19.03 8.74 -5.28
N VAL A 65 -18.11 8.76 -4.30
CA VAL A 65 -16.66 8.83 -4.56
C VAL A 65 -16.11 7.45 -4.85
N ALA A 66 -15.35 7.33 -5.95
CA ALA A 66 -14.69 6.10 -6.33
C ALA A 66 -13.60 5.72 -5.31
N CYS A 67 -13.75 4.53 -4.74
CA CYS A 67 -12.89 3.99 -3.69
C CYS A 67 -12.35 2.60 -4.05
N TYR A 68 -11.37 2.16 -3.26
CA TYR A 68 -10.90 0.79 -3.19
C TYR A 68 -11.08 0.24 -1.78
N LEU A 69 -11.55 -1.01 -1.70
CA LEU A 69 -11.36 -1.86 -0.53
C LEU A 69 -10.05 -2.66 -0.69
N VAL A 70 -9.10 -2.40 0.19
CA VAL A 70 -7.78 -3.01 0.17
C VAL A 70 -7.66 -4.03 1.30
N ALA A 71 -7.53 -5.31 0.97
CA ALA A 71 -7.33 -6.37 1.96
C ALA A 71 -6.00 -6.18 2.72
N LEU A 72 -6.05 -6.23 4.05
CA LEU A 72 -4.93 -5.94 4.96
C LEU A 72 -4.26 -7.18 5.56
N ASN A 73 -4.82 -8.36 5.34
CA ASN A 73 -4.25 -9.63 5.78
C ASN A 73 -4.52 -10.75 4.77
N ASP A 74 -3.97 -11.93 5.04
CA ASP A 74 -4.04 -13.08 4.13
C ASP A 74 -5.42 -13.75 4.13
N ARG A 75 -6.17 -13.60 5.23
CA ARG A 75 -7.57 -14.05 5.35
C ARG A 75 -8.53 -13.19 4.54
N ARG A 76 -8.15 -11.94 4.25
CA ARG A 76 -8.96 -10.96 3.50
C ARG A 76 -10.28 -10.65 4.20
N ASP A 77 -10.27 -10.65 5.53
CA ASP A 77 -11.41 -10.27 6.38
C ASP A 77 -11.25 -8.84 6.94
N ILE A 78 -10.02 -8.30 6.97
CA ILE A 78 -9.74 -6.91 7.36
C ILE A 78 -9.43 -6.09 6.11
N HIS A 79 -10.15 -4.98 5.93
CA HIS A 79 -10.00 -4.10 4.76
C HIS A 79 -9.74 -2.66 5.18
N ALA A 80 -8.97 -1.94 4.36
CA ALA A 80 -8.93 -0.48 4.38
C ALA A 80 -9.82 0.07 3.26
N LEU A 81 -10.51 1.17 3.52
CA LEU A 81 -11.24 1.95 2.51
C LEU A 81 -10.40 3.17 2.14
N VAL A 82 -10.16 3.40 0.86
CA VAL A 82 -9.33 4.51 0.38
C VAL A 82 -9.84 5.02 -0.96
N GLU A 83 -9.75 6.32 -1.21
CA GLU A 83 -10.09 6.91 -2.51
C GLU A 83 -9.13 6.39 -3.61
N VAL A 84 -9.66 6.17 -4.82
CA VAL A 84 -8.86 5.62 -5.93
C VAL A 84 -7.64 6.50 -6.24
N ALA A 85 -7.81 7.83 -6.22
CA ALA A 85 -6.72 8.76 -6.49
C ALA A 85 -5.58 8.64 -5.46
N ASP A 86 -5.92 8.55 -4.18
CA ASP A 86 -4.94 8.44 -3.10
C ASP A 86 -4.25 7.09 -3.06
N TYR A 87 -4.97 6.01 -3.37
CA TYR A 87 -4.37 4.68 -3.51
C TYR A 87 -3.25 4.67 -4.55
N TRP A 88 -3.52 5.27 -5.72
CA TRP A 88 -2.54 5.34 -6.78
C TRP A 88 -1.40 6.30 -6.46
N SER A 89 -1.69 7.46 -5.86
CA SER A 89 -0.68 8.41 -5.39
C SER A 89 0.33 7.74 -4.44
N VAL A 90 -0.16 6.94 -3.47
CA VAL A 90 0.69 6.18 -2.54
C VAL A 90 1.61 5.20 -3.28
N ARG A 91 1.07 4.47 -4.27
CA ARG A 91 1.86 3.52 -5.07
C ARG A 91 2.88 4.21 -5.97
N ASP A 92 2.47 5.29 -6.64
CA ASP A 92 3.34 6.07 -7.53
C ASP A 92 4.49 6.72 -6.75
N ALA A 93 4.27 7.10 -5.48
CA ALA A 93 5.33 7.54 -4.57
C ALA A 93 6.32 6.42 -4.18
N GLY A 94 6.13 5.20 -4.68
CA GLY A 94 7.01 4.06 -4.45
C GLY A 94 6.65 3.24 -3.22
N ALA A 95 5.56 3.53 -2.52
CA ALA A 95 5.07 2.71 -1.41
C ALA A 95 4.31 1.47 -1.91
N ASP A 96 4.95 0.73 -2.82
CA ASP A 96 4.42 -0.45 -3.48
C ASP A 96 4.30 -1.67 -2.53
N GLY A 97 4.60 -1.55 -1.23
CA GLY A 97 4.49 -2.64 -0.26
C GLY A 97 3.06 -3.19 -0.10
N LEU A 98 2.94 -4.40 0.44
CA LEU A 98 1.64 -4.90 0.90
C LEU A 98 1.20 -4.04 2.10
N TRP A 99 -0.03 -3.54 2.05
CA TRP A 99 -0.60 -2.83 3.19
C TRP A 99 -0.95 -3.82 4.29
N PHE A 100 -0.91 -3.42 5.55
CA PHE A 100 -1.32 -4.28 6.66
C PHE A 100 -1.91 -3.45 7.79
N ALA A 101 -2.82 -4.08 8.54
CA ALA A 101 -3.37 -3.51 9.75
C ALA A 101 -2.35 -3.66 10.88
N ASN A 102 -2.01 -2.55 11.52
CA ASN A 102 -1.20 -2.53 12.73
C ASN A 102 -2.06 -2.06 13.90
N ARG A 103 -2.01 -2.79 15.02
CA ARG A 103 -2.74 -2.45 16.25
C ARG A 103 -1.76 -1.94 17.30
N SER A 104 -2.04 -0.79 17.89
CA SER A 104 -1.24 -0.21 18.97
C SER A 104 -2.11 0.64 19.88
N ASN A 105 -1.97 0.49 21.19
CA ASN A 105 -2.72 1.26 22.20
C ASN A 105 -4.24 1.26 21.96
N GLY A 106 -4.81 0.10 21.60
CA GLY A 106 -6.23 -0.02 21.29
C GLY A 106 -6.67 0.52 19.92
N PHE A 107 -5.78 1.20 19.19
CA PHE A 107 -6.07 1.79 17.88
C PHE A 107 -5.53 0.92 16.74
N THR A 108 -6.31 0.76 15.67
CA THR A 108 -5.90 0.05 14.45
C THR A 108 -5.67 1.05 13.34
N TYR A 109 -4.55 0.92 12.63
CA TYR A 109 -4.21 1.79 11.50
C TYR A 109 -3.47 1.04 10.40
N VAL A 110 -3.46 1.61 9.20
CA VAL A 110 -2.87 0.99 8.03
C VAL A 110 -1.40 1.40 7.88
N GLN A 111 -0.54 0.41 7.72
CA GLN A 111 0.87 0.59 7.37
C GLN A 111 1.20 -0.11 6.05
N THR A 112 2.30 0.31 5.45
CA THR A 112 2.95 -0.37 4.33
C THR A 112 4.46 -0.36 4.58
N ASP A 113 5.17 -1.32 4.02
CA ASP A 113 6.62 -1.31 4.05
C ASP A 113 7.15 -0.41 2.93
N ALA A 114 8.09 0.47 3.26
CA ALA A 114 8.93 1.10 2.25
C ALA A 114 9.63 0.01 1.41
N PRO A 115 9.97 0.28 0.15
CA PRO A 115 10.78 -0.62 -0.67
C PRO A 115 11.99 -1.13 0.13
N LEU A 116 12.23 -2.45 0.09
CA LEU A 116 13.30 -3.05 0.88
C LEU A 116 14.64 -2.36 0.57
N GLN A 117 15.26 -1.84 1.61
CA GLN A 117 16.67 -1.47 1.58
C GLN A 117 17.48 -2.77 1.65
N HIS A 118 18.56 -2.86 0.90
CA HIS A 118 19.40 -4.06 0.75
C HIS A 118 19.58 -4.83 2.08
N ARG A 119 18.97 -6.03 2.20
CA ARG A 119 19.01 -6.93 3.37
C ARG A 119 18.52 -6.34 4.72
N LYS A 120 17.81 -5.22 4.72
CA LYS A 120 17.19 -4.63 5.92
C LYS A 120 15.68 -4.72 5.83
N VAL A 121 15.04 -4.93 6.99
CA VAL A 121 13.57 -4.86 7.10
C VAL A 121 13.11 -3.48 6.63
N GLY A 122 12.11 -3.45 5.74
CA GLY A 122 11.54 -2.21 5.22
C GLY A 122 11.09 -1.30 6.36
N VAL A 123 11.31 0.00 6.19
CA VAL A 123 10.79 0.98 7.16
C VAL A 123 9.27 0.99 7.04
N LYS A 124 8.58 0.71 8.14
CA LYS A 124 7.11 0.78 8.18
C LYS A 124 6.66 2.23 8.08
N ILE A 125 5.75 2.50 7.16
CA ILE A 125 5.18 3.82 6.92
C ILE A 125 3.67 3.76 7.10
N THR A 126 3.10 4.69 7.86
CA THR A 126 1.64 4.83 8.00
C THR A 126 1.06 5.39 6.71
N VAL A 127 0.12 4.66 6.09
CA VAL A 127 -0.46 5.02 4.78
C VAL A 127 -1.21 6.34 4.85
N ALA A 128 -1.98 6.59 5.92
CA ALA A 128 -2.69 7.87 6.10
C ALA A 128 -1.77 9.10 6.04
N ARG A 129 -0.51 8.96 6.47
CA ARG A 129 0.47 10.07 6.37
C ARG A 129 0.95 10.30 4.94
N LEU A 130 1.03 9.24 4.12
CA LEU A 130 1.38 9.34 2.71
C LEU A 130 0.27 10.02 1.93
N ILE A 131 -0.98 9.64 2.18
CA ILE A 131 -2.18 10.26 1.60
C ILE A 131 -2.20 11.77 1.85
N LEU A 132 -1.95 12.19 3.09
CA LEU A 132 -1.89 13.60 3.46
C LEU A 132 -0.53 14.28 3.19
N ASN A 133 0.46 13.56 2.63
CA ASN A 133 1.83 14.04 2.42
C ASN A 133 2.42 14.80 3.62
N LEU A 134 2.28 14.25 4.83
CA LEU A 134 2.62 14.99 6.05
C LEU A 134 4.12 15.08 6.30
N PRO A 135 4.67 16.27 6.57
CA PRO A 135 6.06 16.42 6.96
C PRO A 135 6.35 15.81 8.34
N GLY A 136 7.63 15.83 8.74
CA GLY A 136 8.00 15.60 10.14
C GLY A 136 7.28 16.57 11.08
N GLY A 137 7.09 16.19 12.35
CA GLY A 137 6.42 17.04 13.35
C GLY A 137 4.90 17.16 13.21
N LYS A 138 4.28 16.44 12.27
CA LYS A 138 2.82 16.30 12.13
C LYS A 138 2.40 14.86 12.36
N LYS A 139 1.15 14.64 12.78
CA LYS A 139 0.48 13.34 12.90
C LYS A 139 -0.86 13.39 12.17
N VAL A 140 -1.45 12.22 11.95
CA VAL A 140 -2.82 12.09 11.42
C VAL A 140 -3.74 11.80 12.59
N SER A 141 -4.85 12.54 12.68
CA SER A 141 -6.02 12.20 13.49
C SER A 141 -7.11 11.67 12.56
N VAL A 142 -7.93 10.76 13.08
CA VAL A 142 -8.99 10.09 12.34
C VAL A 142 -10.33 10.49 12.93
N GLN A 143 -11.19 11.16 12.16
CA GLN A 143 -12.39 11.83 12.68
C GLN A 143 -13.44 10.85 13.20
N ASN A 144 -13.71 9.77 12.47
CA ASN A 144 -14.71 8.76 12.84
C ASN A 144 -14.17 7.68 13.80
N GLY A 145 -12.92 7.81 14.26
CA GLY A 145 -12.26 6.82 15.12
C GLY A 145 -11.84 5.51 14.44
N ASN A 146 -12.19 5.29 13.17
CA ASN A 146 -11.84 4.09 12.41
C ASN A 146 -10.59 4.32 11.56
N GLY A 147 -9.42 3.91 12.05
CA GLY A 147 -8.14 4.05 11.32
C GLY A 147 -7.96 3.15 10.10
N LEU A 148 -8.98 2.38 9.71
CA LEU A 148 -9.04 1.65 8.44
C LEU A 148 -9.77 2.43 7.34
N ASP A 149 -10.50 3.49 7.69
CA ASP A 149 -11.08 4.43 6.73
C ASP A 149 -10.07 5.54 6.42
N LEU A 150 -9.44 5.44 5.26
CA LEU A 150 -8.37 6.31 4.79
C LEU A 150 -8.86 7.38 3.81
N ARG A 151 -10.17 7.57 3.64
CA ARG A 151 -10.72 8.64 2.80
C ARG A 151 -10.34 10.00 3.35
N ARG A 152 -10.10 11.00 2.49
CA ARG A 152 -9.59 12.32 2.93
C ARG A 152 -10.50 13.00 3.92
N LYS A 153 -11.82 12.86 3.74
CA LYS A 153 -12.83 13.41 4.66
C LYS A 153 -12.64 12.93 6.10
N ASN A 154 -12.04 11.75 6.32
CA ASN A 154 -11.80 11.18 7.64
C ASN A 154 -10.42 11.53 8.23
N LEU A 155 -9.49 12.08 7.43
CA LEU A 155 -8.10 12.28 7.84
C LEU A 155 -7.79 13.76 8.11
N VAL A 156 -7.26 14.06 9.29
CA VAL A 156 -6.89 15.42 9.69
C VAL A 156 -5.42 15.47 10.09
N ALA A 157 -4.70 16.47 9.58
CA ALA A 157 -3.34 16.76 10.01
C ALA A 157 -3.35 17.49 11.36
N VAL A 158 -2.69 16.93 12.37
CA VAL A 158 -2.54 17.54 13.69
C VAL A 158 -1.06 17.74 14.04
N SER A 159 -0.77 18.69 14.94
CA SER A 159 0.57 18.83 15.51
C SER A 159 0.95 17.59 16.31
N GLY A 160 2.21 17.16 16.23
CA GLY A 160 2.67 16.07 17.08
C GLY A 160 4.06 15.56 16.75
N HIS A 161 4.68 14.89 17.71
CA HIS A 161 6.05 14.41 17.59
C HIS A 161 6.13 13.20 16.63
N SER A 162 6.37 13.46 15.34
CA SER A 162 6.81 12.47 14.37
C SER A 162 8.19 12.83 13.88
N ARG A 163 9.14 11.89 14.00
CA ARG A 163 10.56 12.17 13.73
C ARG A 163 10.91 12.24 12.23
N ARG A 164 10.09 11.69 11.33
CA ARG A 164 10.46 11.52 9.91
C ARG A 164 9.31 11.85 8.97
N SER A 165 9.66 12.51 7.86
CA SER A 165 8.77 12.67 6.70
C SER A 165 8.66 11.35 5.94
N PRO A 166 7.46 10.81 5.70
CA PRO A 166 7.24 9.62 4.86
C PRO A 166 7.83 9.78 3.46
N ALA A 167 7.70 10.97 2.85
CA ALA A 167 8.24 11.25 1.52
C ALA A 167 9.76 11.09 1.49
N ASN A 168 10.46 11.58 2.51
CA ASN A 168 11.93 11.44 2.60
C ASN A 168 12.33 9.97 2.82
N VAL A 169 11.55 9.21 3.59
CA VAL A 169 11.79 7.78 3.78
C VAL A 169 11.63 7.02 2.46
N LEU A 170 10.58 7.31 1.69
CA LEU A 170 10.34 6.68 0.39
C LEU A 170 11.38 7.06 -0.65
N SER A 171 11.68 8.35 -0.81
CA SER A 171 12.68 8.83 -1.77
C SER A 171 14.04 8.17 -1.53
N ARG A 172 14.48 8.08 -0.25
CA ARG A 172 15.70 7.36 0.11
C ARG A 172 15.61 5.87 -0.22
N ALA A 173 14.51 5.21 0.12
CA ALA A 173 14.32 3.78 -0.17
C ALA A 173 14.32 3.47 -1.67
N LEU A 174 13.75 4.37 -2.49
CA LEU A 174 13.74 4.25 -3.94
C LEU A 174 15.15 4.37 -4.55
N HIS A 175 15.91 5.39 -4.16
CA HIS A 175 17.30 5.55 -4.60
C HIS A 175 18.15 4.33 -4.24
N GLU A 176 17.99 3.80 -3.01
CA GLU A 176 18.71 2.61 -2.57
C GLU A 176 18.29 1.35 -3.34
N ARG A 177 17.00 1.21 -3.68
CA ARG A 177 16.49 0.11 -4.52
C ARG A 177 17.10 0.17 -5.92
N GLU A 178 17.10 1.34 -6.55
CA GLU A 178 17.66 1.53 -7.89
C GLU A 178 19.16 1.20 -7.94
N ALA A 179 19.92 1.68 -6.95
CA ALA A 179 21.33 1.32 -6.80
C ALA A 179 21.53 -0.19 -6.64
N ALA A 180 20.69 -0.86 -5.85
CA ALA A 180 20.73 -2.31 -5.66
C ALA A 180 20.40 -3.09 -6.94
N THR A 181 19.40 -2.65 -7.71
CA THR A 181 19.04 -3.27 -8.99
C THR A 181 20.18 -3.14 -10.00
N GLN A 182 20.82 -1.97 -10.08
CA GLN A 182 21.98 -1.75 -10.93
C GLN A 182 23.17 -2.65 -10.53
N ALA A 183 23.50 -2.71 -9.24
CA ALA A 183 24.59 -3.56 -8.73
C ALA A 183 24.33 -5.06 -8.97
N GLY A 184 23.10 -5.51 -8.71
CA GLY A 184 22.70 -6.90 -8.94
C GLY A 184 22.74 -7.30 -10.42
N TRP A 185 22.43 -6.38 -11.33
CA TRP A 185 22.54 -6.60 -12.77
C TRP A 185 24.00 -6.71 -13.22
N LYS A 186 24.88 -5.79 -12.79
CA LYS A 186 26.32 -5.86 -13.07
C LYS A 186 26.95 -7.18 -12.60
N ALA A 187 26.62 -7.61 -11.38
CA ALA A 187 27.13 -8.86 -10.82
C ALA A 187 26.70 -10.09 -11.63
N ARG A 188 25.48 -10.10 -12.19
CA ARG A 188 25.00 -11.18 -13.08
C ARG A 188 25.68 -11.20 -14.45
N GLN A 189 26.25 -10.08 -14.89
CA GLN A 189 26.99 -9.98 -16.16
C GLN A 189 28.50 -10.21 -16.00
N GLY A 190 28.99 -10.47 -14.78
CA GLY A 190 30.43 -10.58 -14.51
C GLY A 190 31.18 -9.25 -14.64
N LEU A 191 30.46 -8.13 -14.64
CA LEU A 191 31.07 -6.80 -14.69
C LEU A 191 31.50 -6.37 -13.27
N PRO A 192 32.67 -5.74 -13.11
CA PRO A 192 33.07 -5.19 -11.82
C PRO A 192 32.06 -4.13 -11.34
N ALA A 193 31.76 -4.16 -10.03
CA ALA A 193 30.74 -3.36 -9.38
C ALA A 193 30.97 -1.85 -9.54
#